data_AF-A0AA41FGG7-F1
#
_entry.id   AF-A0AA41FGG7-F1
#
_cell.length_a   1.000
_cell.length_b   1.000
_cell.length_c   1.000
_cell.angle_alpha   90.00
_cell.angle_beta   90.00
_cell.angle_gamma   90.00
#
_symmetry.space_group_name_H-M   'P 1'
#
loop_
_entity.id
_entity.type
_entity.pdbx_description
1 polymer ?
#
loop_
_entity_poly.entity_id
_entity_poly.type
_entity_poly.pdbx_seq_one_letter_code
_entity_poly.pdbx_strand_id
1 'polypeptide(L)'
;MDCKGILKNVTKDWISGKFLLTFEVDNDVSSEINPLSDKLLAITAKVYRRKRSLDANSYYWQLLTKLAVASGISKSRAHNLMLRRYGQLEEVDDHLIYVVVPDDDEGECKALEAETYHIKPTTEVKVAGDGTPFRTYIMLRGSSTYDTTEMSHLINGLVSECKDMDIETLPPREIERMMQIYDQNCRKRVQDG
;
A
#
# COMPACT_ATOMS: atom_id res chain seq x y z
N MET A 1 -18.48 18.62 9.28
CA MET A 1 -17.66 19.55 8.50
C MET A 1 -16.21 19.33 8.83
N ASP A 2 -15.46 18.77 7.87
CA ASP A 2 -14.00 18.67 7.93
C ASP A 2 -13.43 19.64 6.88
N CYS A 3 -12.97 20.80 7.33
CA CYS A 3 -12.42 21.83 6.46
C CYS A 3 -11.05 22.28 6.96
N LYS A 4 -10.24 22.84 6.04
CA LYS A 4 -8.96 23.46 6.37
C LYS A 4 -9.20 24.94 6.55
N GLY A 5 -8.59 25.50 7.58
CA GLY A 5 -8.74 26.91 7.89
C GLY A 5 -7.76 27.39 8.95
N ILE A 6 -7.75 28.70 9.14
CA ILE A 6 -6.89 29.41 10.07
C ILE A 6 -7.77 30.08 11.12
N LEU A 7 -7.41 29.93 12.40
CA LEU A 7 -8.02 30.71 13.48
C LEU A 7 -7.55 32.16 13.36
N LYS A 8 -8.46 33.06 13.00
CA LYS A 8 -8.15 34.49 12.78
C LYS A 8 -8.31 35.32 14.03
N ASN A 9 -9.36 35.04 14.82
CA ASN A 9 -9.68 35.86 15.98
C ASN A 9 -10.26 35.00 17.12
N VAL A 10 -9.96 35.41 18.34
CA VAL A 10 -10.48 34.86 19.58
C VAL A 10 -10.93 36.03 20.45
N THR A 11 -12.24 36.17 20.64
CA THR A 11 -12.81 37.20 21.49
C THR A 11 -13.48 36.57 22.69
N LYS A 12 -13.32 37.17 23.87
CA LYS A 12 -14.00 36.76 25.09
C LYS A 12 -15.03 37.82 25.48
N ASP A 13 -16.27 37.41 25.66
CA ASP A 13 -17.26 38.23 26.33
C ASP A 13 -17.08 38.12 27.85
N TRP A 14 -16.77 39.23 28.50
CA TRP A 14 -16.51 39.27 29.94
C TRP A 14 -17.77 39.18 30.80
N ILE A 15 -18.94 39.48 30.23
CA ILE A 15 -20.22 39.41 30.94
C ILE A 15 -20.71 37.96 30.96
N SER A 16 -20.69 37.28 29.82
CA SER A 16 -21.14 35.87 29.74
C SER A 16 -20.03 34.84 30.01
N GLY A 17 -18.76 35.26 29.96
CA GLY A 17 -17.60 34.38 30.06
C GLY A 17 -17.34 33.52 28.82
N LYS A 18 -18.14 33.66 27.76
CA LYS A 18 -18.06 32.83 26.55
C LYS A 18 -16.99 33.34 25.58
N PHE A 19 -16.44 32.40 24.80
CA PHE A 19 -15.47 32.68 23.75
C PHE A 19 -16.15 32.62 22.38
N LEU A 20 -15.84 33.59 21.53
CA LEU A 20 -16.14 33.59 20.11
C LEU A 20 -14.85 33.28 19.34
N LEU A 21 -14.85 32.18 18.60
CA LEU A 21 -13.75 31.74 17.75
C LEU A 21 -14.11 32.00 16.29
N THR A 22 -13.28 32.73 15.55
CA THR A 22 -13.50 33.02 14.12
C THR A 22 -12.46 32.27 13.28
N PHE A 23 -12.93 31.36 12.44
CA PHE A 23 -12.12 30.60 11.51
C PHE A 23 -12.33 31.13 10.08
N GLU A 24 -11.23 31.33 9.35
CA GLU A 24 -11.23 31.52 7.91
C GLU A 24 -10.96 30.17 7.26
N VAL A 25 -11.78 29.77 6.29
CA VAL A 25 -11.70 28.45 5.64
C VAL A 25 -11.46 28.61 4.14
N ASP A 26 -10.73 27.66 3.56
CA ASP A 26 -10.26 27.76 2.17
C ASP A 26 -11.29 27.28 1.12
N ASN A 27 -12.41 26.68 1.57
CA ASN A 27 -13.42 26.05 0.70
C ASN A 27 -14.82 26.63 0.94
N ASP A 28 -15.70 26.51 -0.06
CA ASP A 28 -17.13 26.78 0.10
C ASP A 28 -17.77 25.72 1.00
N VAL A 29 -18.35 26.19 2.11
CA VAL A 29 -18.91 25.39 3.20
C VAL A 29 -20.40 25.71 3.40
N SER A 30 -21.00 26.47 2.48
CA SER A 30 -22.36 27.00 2.60
C SER A 30 -23.41 25.90 2.78
N SER A 31 -23.27 24.78 2.09
CA SER A 31 -24.17 23.63 2.19
C SER A 31 -24.07 22.88 3.53
N GLU A 32 -22.90 22.92 4.18
CA GLU A 32 -22.64 22.25 5.45
C GLU A 32 -23.00 23.12 6.66
N ILE A 33 -23.05 24.45 6.51
CA ILE A 33 -23.40 25.40 7.57
C ILE A 33 -24.91 25.44 7.81
N ASN A 34 -25.72 25.43 6.74
CA ASN A 34 -27.18 25.56 6.85
C ASN A 34 -27.83 24.57 7.85
N PRO A 35 -27.44 23.28 7.90
CA PRO A 35 -28.02 22.32 8.84
C PRO A 35 -27.54 22.47 10.29
N LEU A 36 -26.51 23.29 10.55
CA LEU A 36 -25.87 23.47 11.86
C LEU A 36 -26.42 24.67 12.64
N SER A 37 -27.17 25.57 12.00
CA SER A 37 -27.80 26.72 12.67
C SER A 37 -28.69 26.27 13.83
N ASP A 38 -28.63 27.02 14.93
CA ASP A 38 -29.46 26.86 16.14
C ASP A 38 -29.33 25.51 16.86
N LYS A 39 -28.24 24.77 16.64
CA LYS A 39 -27.94 23.51 17.32
C LYS A 39 -26.74 23.65 18.26
N LEU A 40 -26.75 22.86 19.34
CA LEU A 40 -25.57 22.64 20.17
C LEU A 40 -24.56 21.78 19.40
N LEU A 41 -23.36 22.30 19.18
CA LEU A 41 -22.32 21.65 18.39
C LEU A 41 -21.17 21.17 19.29
N ALA A 42 -20.70 19.95 19.06
CA ALA A 42 -19.41 19.50 19.56
C ALA A 42 -18.31 19.96 18.58
N ILE A 43 -17.42 20.85 19.03
CA ILE A 43 -16.39 21.47 18.20
C ILE A 43 -15.02 20.92 18.57
N THR A 44 -14.25 20.46 17.59
CA THR A 44 -12.85 20.02 17.77
C THR A 44 -11.97 20.70 16.72
N ALA A 45 -10.97 21.46 17.17
CA ALA A 45 -9.94 22.04 16.30
C ALA A 45 -8.61 21.32 16.53
N LYS A 46 -7.96 20.86 15.45
CA LYS A 46 -6.64 20.21 15.48
C LYS A 46 -5.69 20.98 14.58
N VAL A 47 -4.42 21.10 14.98
CA VAL A 47 -3.38 21.69 14.12
C VAL A 47 -3.33 20.88 12.82
N TYR A 48 -3.62 21.55 11.70
CA TYR A 48 -3.55 20.91 10.40
C TYR A 48 -2.09 20.54 10.10
N ARG A 49 -1.83 19.25 10.01
CA ARG A 49 -0.63 18.70 9.38
C ARG A 49 -1.09 18.11 8.06
N ARG A 50 -0.33 18.32 6.97
CA ARG A 50 -0.57 17.53 5.75
C ARG A 50 -0.63 16.07 6.18
N LYS A 51 -1.75 15.38 5.91
CA LYS A 51 -1.71 13.91 5.87
C LYS A 51 -0.52 13.60 4.97
N ARG A 52 0.46 12.84 5.47
CA ARG A 52 1.43 12.23 4.56
C ARG A 52 0.58 11.58 3.47
N SER A 53 0.80 11.95 2.22
CA SER A 53 0.15 11.26 1.12
C SER A 53 0.40 9.77 1.35
N LEU A 54 -0.64 8.96 1.18
CA LEU A 54 -0.47 7.52 1.18
C LEU A 54 0.56 7.21 0.09
N ASP A 55 1.75 6.83 0.49
CA ASP A 55 2.81 6.41 -0.43
C ASP A 55 2.38 5.08 -1.07
N ALA A 56 2.78 4.84 -2.33
CA ALA A 56 2.40 3.64 -3.07
C ALA A 56 2.72 2.35 -2.30
N ASN A 57 3.85 2.30 -1.60
CA ASN A 57 4.20 1.16 -0.75
C ASN A 57 3.23 1.01 0.41
N SER A 58 2.87 2.12 1.07
CA SER A 58 1.93 2.09 2.19
C SER A 58 0.54 1.64 1.73
N TYR A 59 0.08 2.09 0.56
CA TYR A 59 -1.18 1.60 -0.02
C TYR A 59 -1.12 0.11 -0.30
N TYR A 60 -0.06 -0.34 -0.97
CA TYR A 60 0.17 -1.76 -1.27
C TYR A 60 0.06 -2.62 -0.01
N TRP A 61 0.81 -2.30 1.04
CA TRP A 61 0.80 -3.08 2.29
C TRP A 61 -0.53 -3.04 3.04
N GLN A 62 -1.23 -1.90 3.02
CA GLN A 62 -2.56 -1.79 3.62
C GLN A 62 -3.58 -2.65 2.89
N LEU A 63 -3.59 -2.60 1.57
CA LEU A 63 -4.51 -3.39 0.75
C LEU A 63 -4.18 -4.88 0.84
N LEU A 64 -2.89 -5.23 0.82
CA LEU A 64 -2.41 -6.61 1.00
C LEU A 64 -2.83 -7.18 2.36
N THR A 65 -2.82 -6.36 3.41
CA THR A 65 -3.29 -6.78 4.74
C THR A 65 -4.78 -7.16 4.71
N LYS A 66 -5.61 -6.39 3.99
CA LYS A 66 -7.03 -6.73 3.81
C LYS A 66 -7.18 -8.05 3.04
N LEU A 67 -6.44 -8.22 1.95
CA LEU A 67 -6.44 -9.44 1.15
C LEU A 67 -6.04 -10.67 1.99
N ALA A 68 -4.96 -10.54 2.77
CA ALA A 68 -4.45 -11.63 3.62
C ALA A 68 -5.48 -12.07 4.67
N VAL A 69 -6.15 -11.11 5.33
CA VAL A 69 -7.23 -11.40 6.28
C VAL A 69 -8.40 -12.09 5.61
N ALA A 70 -8.86 -11.58 4.46
CA ALA A 70 -9.97 -12.17 3.73
C ALA A 70 -9.67 -13.59 3.21
N SER A 71 -8.41 -13.84 2.85
CA SER A 71 -7.93 -15.14 2.38
C SER A 71 -7.54 -16.10 3.51
N GLY A 72 -7.49 -15.65 4.76
CA GLY A 72 -7.07 -16.46 5.91
C GLY A 72 -5.60 -16.88 5.88
N ILE A 73 -4.71 -16.06 5.30
CA ILE A 73 -3.28 -16.34 5.15
C ILE A 73 -2.41 -15.27 5.80
N SER A 74 -1.11 -15.57 5.97
CA SER A 74 -0.13 -14.59 6.45
C SER A 74 0.09 -13.47 5.43
N LYS A 75 0.59 -12.31 5.90
CA LYS A 75 0.98 -11.21 5.01
C LYS A 75 2.16 -11.59 4.11
N SER A 76 3.11 -12.37 4.63
CA SER A 76 4.29 -12.84 3.90
C SER A 76 3.87 -13.76 2.75
N ARG A 77 2.96 -14.70 3.01
CA ARG A 77 2.34 -15.55 1.98
C ARG A 77 1.56 -14.75 0.95
N ALA A 78 0.71 -13.82 1.38
CA ALA A 78 -0.02 -12.95 0.46
C ALA A 78 0.95 -12.15 -0.44
N HIS A 79 2.02 -11.60 0.13
CA HIS A 79 3.05 -10.86 -0.61
C HIS A 79 3.72 -11.74 -1.67
N ASN A 80 4.19 -12.93 -1.28
CA ASN A 80 4.85 -13.85 -2.20
C ASN A 80 3.91 -14.34 -3.32
N LEU A 81 2.62 -14.56 -3.03
CA LEU A 81 1.63 -14.88 -4.07
C LEU A 81 1.47 -13.73 -5.07
N MET A 82 1.41 -12.49 -4.57
CA MET A 82 1.34 -11.31 -5.43
C MET A 82 2.59 -11.16 -6.30
N LEU A 83 3.79 -11.39 -5.75
CA LEU A 83 5.03 -11.36 -6.52
C LEU A 83 5.11 -12.48 -7.56
N ARG A 84 4.66 -13.70 -7.23
CA ARG A 84 4.64 -14.83 -8.19
C ARG A 84 3.74 -14.55 -9.41
N ARG A 85 2.70 -13.74 -9.24
CA ARG A 85 1.72 -13.39 -10.28
C ARG A 85 2.08 -12.11 -11.05
N TYR A 86 2.51 -11.07 -10.35
CA TYR A 86 2.65 -9.71 -10.90
C TYR A 86 4.02 -9.07 -10.67
N GLY A 87 4.93 -9.78 -10.00
CA GLY A 87 6.29 -9.32 -9.72
C GLY A 87 7.25 -9.53 -10.88
N GLN A 88 8.48 -9.07 -10.66
CA GLN A 88 9.58 -9.11 -11.62
C GLN A 88 10.57 -10.22 -11.27
N LEU A 89 11.22 -10.78 -12.28
CA LEU A 89 12.29 -11.76 -12.10
C LEU A 89 13.56 -11.06 -11.61
N GLU A 90 14.36 -11.75 -10.79
CA GLU A 90 15.69 -11.30 -10.41
C GLU A 90 16.73 -11.87 -11.38
N GLU A 91 17.63 -11.02 -11.85
CA GLU A 91 18.66 -11.34 -12.82
C GLU A 91 20.01 -10.78 -12.35
N VAL A 92 21.09 -11.51 -12.64
CA VAL A 92 22.47 -11.06 -12.46
C VAL A 92 23.18 -11.24 -13.79
N ASP A 93 23.74 -10.16 -14.33
CA ASP A 93 24.39 -10.13 -15.65
C ASP A 93 23.51 -10.73 -16.75
N ASP A 94 22.22 -10.37 -16.80
CA ASP A 94 21.19 -10.89 -17.74
C ASP A 94 20.89 -12.40 -17.60
N HIS A 95 21.28 -13.02 -16.49
CA HIS A 95 20.99 -14.42 -16.18
C HIS A 95 20.05 -14.54 -14.99
N LEU A 96 18.98 -15.32 -15.17
CA LEU A 96 18.04 -15.65 -14.10
C LEU A 96 18.71 -16.44 -12.97
N ILE A 97 18.37 -16.09 -11.73
CA ILE A 97 18.80 -16.86 -10.56
C ILE A 97 17.79 -17.99 -10.30
N TYR A 98 18.32 -19.21 -10.16
CA TYR A 98 17.55 -20.40 -9.82
C TYR A 98 17.90 -20.91 -8.43
N VAL A 99 16.89 -21.38 -7.71
CA VAL A 99 17.01 -22.00 -6.39
C VAL A 99 16.31 -23.35 -6.42
N VAL A 100 16.89 -24.37 -5.80
CA VAL A 100 16.24 -25.68 -5.64
C VAL A 100 15.68 -25.81 -4.23
N VAL A 101 14.44 -26.26 -4.13
CA VAL A 101 13.72 -26.46 -2.87
C VAL A 101 13.14 -27.88 -2.89
N PRO A 102 13.10 -28.62 -1.76
CA PRO A 102 12.41 -29.91 -1.70
C PRO A 102 11.02 -29.83 -2.34
N ASP A 103 10.69 -30.81 -3.19
CA ASP A 103 9.40 -30.87 -3.89
C ASP A 103 8.33 -31.52 -3.02
N ASP A 104 8.02 -30.86 -1.91
CA ASP A 104 7.02 -31.27 -0.94
C ASP A 104 6.25 -30.05 -0.37
N ASP A 105 5.21 -30.32 0.40
CA ASP A 105 4.35 -29.28 0.99
C ASP A 105 5.11 -28.37 1.97
N GLU A 106 6.12 -28.91 2.67
CA GLU A 106 6.92 -28.12 3.62
C GLU A 106 7.83 -27.14 2.89
N GLY A 107 8.45 -27.57 1.79
CA GLY A 107 9.25 -26.76 0.89
C GLY A 107 8.45 -25.62 0.28
N GLU A 108 7.26 -25.90 -0.26
CA GLU A 108 6.38 -24.87 -0.81
C GLU A 108 5.86 -23.93 0.29
N CYS A 109 5.54 -24.44 1.47
CA CYS A 109 5.13 -23.60 2.61
C CYS A 109 6.26 -22.65 3.02
N LYS A 110 7.49 -23.14 3.18
CA LYS A 110 8.68 -22.32 3.46
C LYS A 110 8.92 -21.27 2.38
N ALA A 111 8.78 -21.64 1.10
CA ALA A 111 8.94 -20.74 -0.03
C ALA A 111 7.92 -19.59 -0.01
N LEU A 112 6.67 -19.87 0.38
CA LEU A 112 5.61 -18.88 0.46
C LEU A 112 5.67 -18.02 1.72
N GLU A 113 6.18 -18.53 2.83
CA GLU A 113 6.31 -17.77 4.09
C GLU A 113 7.62 -16.98 4.21
N ALA A 114 8.55 -17.16 3.27
CA ALA A 114 9.85 -16.48 3.28
C ALA A 114 9.72 -14.94 3.22
N GLU A 115 10.45 -14.24 4.10
CA GLU A 115 10.48 -12.77 4.15
C GLU A 115 11.75 -12.16 3.55
N THR A 116 12.82 -12.96 3.44
CA THR A 116 14.15 -12.50 3.00
C THR A 116 14.46 -12.79 1.54
N TYR A 117 13.65 -13.64 0.91
CA TYR A 117 13.75 -14.00 -0.51
C TYR A 117 12.36 -14.27 -1.07
N HIS A 118 12.22 -14.12 -2.38
CA HIS A 118 10.97 -14.33 -3.09
C HIS A 118 11.24 -15.28 -4.26
N ILE A 119 10.52 -16.39 -4.33
CA ILE A 119 10.77 -17.42 -5.34
C ILE A 119 9.46 -17.93 -5.94
N LYS A 120 9.51 -18.26 -7.24
CA LYS A 120 8.39 -18.80 -8.02
C LYS A 120 8.72 -20.21 -8.52
N PRO A 121 7.86 -21.21 -8.30
CA PRO A 121 8.11 -22.57 -8.75
C PRO A 121 8.09 -22.65 -10.28
N THR A 122 8.92 -23.55 -10.81
CA THR A 122 8.84 -23.99 -12.21
C THR A 122 8.24 -25.40 -12.29
N THR A 123 8.03 -25.88 -13.52
CA THR A 123 7.61 -27.26 -13.77
C THR A 123 8.76 -28.27 -13.66
N GLU A 124 10.00 -27.82 -13.52
CA GLU A 124 11.18 -28.69 -13.47
C GLU A 124 11.36 -29.29 -12.06
N VAL A 125 11.43 -30.61 -11.99
CA VAL A 125 11.74 -31.38 -10.77
C VAL A 125 12.91 -32.31 -11.05
N LYS A 126 13.89 -32.32 -10.16
CA LYS A 126 15.09 -33.14 -10.21
C LYS A 126 15.13 -34.07 -9.00
N VAL A 127 15.55 -35.31 -9.21
CA VAL A 127 15.66 -36.30 -8.15
C VAL A 127 17.13 -36.46 -7.78
N ALA A 128 17.45 -36.29 -6.50
CA ALA A 128 18.80 -36.51 -5.98
C ALA A 128 19.16 -38.00 -5.97
N GLY A 129 20.44 -38.32 -5.77
CA GLY A 129 20.92 -39.71 -5.78
C GLY A 129 20.31 -40.60 -4.69
N ASP A 130 19.76 -40.01 -3.63
CA ASP A 130 19.05 -40.69 -2.54
C ASP A 130 17.53 -40.85 -2.80
N GLY A 131 17.04 -40.41 -3.97
CA GLY A 131 15.63 -40.47 -4.34
C GLY A 131 14.80 -39.24 -3.92
N THR A 132 15.39 -38.26 -3.22
CA THR A 132 14.67 -37.07 -2.78
C THR A 132 14.38 -36.12 -3.97
N PRO A 133 13.11 -35.71 -4.21
CA PRO A 133 12.78 -34.78 -5.27
C PRO A 133 12.98 -33.32 -4.84
N PHE A 134 13.51 -32.50 -5.76
CA PHE A 134 13.70 -31.06 -5.61
C PHE A 134 13.10 -30.34 -6.80
N ARG A 135 12.30 -29.32 -6.55
CA ARG A 135 11.73 -28.46 -7.58
C ARG A 135 12.63 -27.24 -7.80
N THR A 136 12.85 -26.90 -9.07
CA THR A 136 13.53 -25.66 -9.45
C THR A 136 12.57 -24.48 -9.30
N TYR A 137 13.01 -23.43 -8.63
CA TYR A 137 12.35 -22.14 -8.51
C TYR A 137 13.20 -21.05 -9.18
N ILE A 138 12.54 -20.00 -9.65
CA ILE A 138 13.18 -18.77 -10.14
C ILE A 138 13.07 -17.70 -9.06
N MET A 139 14.15 -16.96 -8.83
CA MET A 139 14.18 -15.83 -7.91
C MET A 139 13.38 -14.64 -8.47
N LEU A 140 12.59 -14.02 -7.61
CA LEU A 140 11.84 -12.81 -7.89
C LEU A 140 12.49 -11.63 -7.17
N ARG A 141 12.43 -10.47 -7.82
CA ARG A 141 12.92 -9.23 -7.24
C ARG A 141 11.95 -8.68 -6.20
N GLY A 142 12.48 -8.23 -5.07
CA GLY A 142 11.70 -7.59 -4.00
C GLY A 142 11.11 -6.25 -4.45
N SER A 143 9.84 -6.00 -4.10
CA SER A 143 9.11 -4.81 -4.58
C SER A 143 9.69 -3.47 -4.10
N SER A 144 10.60 -3.48 -3.11
CA SER A 144 11.32 -2.29 -2.64
C SER A 144 12.26 -1.68 -3.69
N THR A 145 12.63 -2.46 -4.70
CA THR A 145 13.53 -2.05 -5.79
C THR A 145 12.78 -1.65 -7.07
N TYR A 146 11.45 -1.70 -7.08
CA TYR A 146 10.66 -1.52 -8.28
C TYR A 146 10.63 -0.07 -8.74
N ASP A 147 10.69 0.11 -10.05
CA ASP A 147 10.40 1.38 -10.68
C ASP A 147 8.89 1.69 -10.64
N THR A 148 8.50 2.86 -11.16
CA THR A 148 7.10 3.30 -11.19
C THR A 148 6.20 2.37 -11.99
N THR A 149 6.70 1.83 -13.11
CA THR A 149 5.92 0.96 -14.01
C THR A 149 5.65 -0.37 -13.35
N GLU A 150 6.68 -0.97 -12.78
CA GLU A 150 6.62 -2.26 -12.09
C GLU A 150 5.75 -2.19 -10.84
N MET A 151 5.90 -1.12 -10.05
CA MET A 151 5.07 -0.90 -8.86
C MET A 151 3.60 -0.66 -9.23
N SER A 152 3.33 0.06 -10.33
CA SER A 152 1.98 0.24 -10.86
C SER A 152 1.36 -1.10 -11.25
N HIS A 153 2.11 -1.95 -11.96
CA HIS A 153 1.65 -3.28 -12.35
C HIS A 153 1.31 -4.16 -11.14
N LEU A 154 2.18 -4.17 -10.12
CA LEU A 154 1.96 -4.91 -8.88
C LEU A 154 0.71 -4.43 -8.13
N ILE A 155 0.52 -3.11 -7.99
CA ILE A 155 -0.66 -2.53 -7.34
C ILE A 155 -1.94 -2.84 -8.14
N ASN A 156 -1.91 -2.74 -9.45
CA ASN A 156 -3.07 -3.03 -10.29
C ASN A 156 -3.48 -4.51 -10.18
N GLY A 157 -2.50 -5.42 -10.14
CA GLY A 157 -2.75 -6.83 -9.84
C GLY A 157 -3.43 -7.02 -8.48
N LEU A 158 -2.89 -6.39 -7.43
CA LEU A 158 -3.49 -6.46 -6.08
C LEU A 158 -4.91 -5.90 -6.03
N VAL A 159 -5.16 -4.80 -6.74
CA VAL A 159 -6.50 -4.20 -6.86
C VAL A 159 -7.47 -5.15 -7.57
N SER A 160 -7.03 -5.89 -8.58
CA SER A 160 -7.86 -6.90 -9.24
C SER A 160 -8.24 -8.02 -8.28
N GLU A 161 -7.25 -8.63 -7.62
CA GLU A 161 -7.47 -9.73 -6.66
C GLU A 161 -8.38 -9.29 -5.50
N CYS A 162 -8.25 -8.04 -5.03
CA CYS A 162 -9.13 -7.48 -4.01
C CYS A 162 -10.57 -7.30 -4.50
N LYS A 163 -10.76 -6.82 -5.74
CA LYS A 163 -12.10 -6.64 -6.32
C LYS A 163 -12.82 -7.98 -6.52
N ASP A 164 -12.09 -9.02 -6.90
CA ASP A 164 -12.65 -10.37 -7.04
C ASP A 164 -13.13 -10.96 -5.70
N MET A 165 -12.65 -10.40 -4.59
CA MET A 165 -13.05 -10.74 -3.22
C MET A 165 -13.98 -9.70 -2.57
N ASP A 166 -14.56 -8.77 -3.34
CA ASP A 166 -15.41 -7.68 -2.85
C ASP A 166 -14.74 -6.74 -1.82
N ILE A 167 -13.41 -6.62 -1.86
CA ILE A 167 -12.63 -5.73 -0.99
C ILE A 167 -12.54 -4.34 -1.61
N GLU A 168 -12.96 -3.32 -0.86
CA GLU A 168 -12.91 -1.92 -1.31
C GLU A 168 -11.46 -1.42 -1.53
N THR A 169 -11.23 -0.88 -2.73
CA THR A 169 -9.98 -0.27 -3.18
C THR A 169 -10.13 1.23 -3.41
N LEU A 170 -9.01 1.97 -3.48
CA LEU A 170 -9.07 3.37 -3.90
C LEU A 170 -9.64 3.51 -5.32
N PRO A 171 -10.32 4.63 -5.63
CA PRO A 171 -10.72 4.95 -7.00
C PRO A 171 -9.50 5.03 -7.93
N PRO A 172 -9.64 4.66 -9.23
CA PRO A 172 -8.52 4.69 -10.18
C PRO A 172 -7.78 6.04 -10.23
N ARG A 173 -8.51 7.15 -10.17
CA ARG A 173 -7.92 8.51 -10.16
C ARG A 173 -7.01 8.77 -8.95
N GLU A 174 -7.34 8.23 -7.79
CA GLU A 174 -6.50 8.37 -6.59
C GLU A 174 -5.25 7.49 -6.68
N ILE A 175 -5.37 6.31 -7.28
CA ILE A 175 -4.23 5.43 -7.56
C ILE A 175 -3.27 6.10 -8.55
N GLU A 176 -3.79 6.66 -9.65
CA GLU A 176 -2.98 7.41 -10.64
C GLU A 176 -2.22 8.57 -9.99
N ARG A 177 -2.91 9.38 -9.17
CA ARG A 177 -2.29 10.50 -8.45
C ARG A 177 -1.19 10.03 -7.50
N MET A 178 -1.41 8.92 -6.80
CA MET A 178 -0.42 8.32 -5.92
C MET A 178 0.82 7.85 -6.70
N MET A 179 0.63 7.21 -7.86
CA MET A 179 1.74 6.75 -8.70
C MET A 179 2.56 7.91 -9.28
N GLN A 180 1.94 9.05 -9.59
CA GLN A 180 2.67 10.26 -10.02
C GLN A 180 3.62 10.77 -8.92
N ILE A 181 3.20 10.71 -7.65
CA ILE A 181 4.04 11.11 -6.51
C ILE A 181 5.17 10.10 -6.32
N TYR A 182 4.89 8.81 -6.45
CA TYR A 182 5.90 7.75 -6.38
C TYR A 182 6.99 7.96 -7.44
N ASP A 183 6.61 8.26 -8.67
CA ASP A 183 7.54 8.52 -9.78
C ASP A 183 8.49 9.69 -9.49
N GLN A 184 7.95 10.80 -8.96
CA GLN A 184 8.78 11.95 -8.56
C GLN A 184 9.78 11.58 -7.47
N ASN A 185 9.41 10.70 -6.54
CA ASN A 185 10.30 10.25 -5.47
C ASN A 185 11.39 9.31 -5.99
N CYS A 186 11.05 8.38 -6.89
CA CYS A 186 12.03 7.48 -7.53
C CYS A 186 13.08 8.28 -8.30
N ARG A 187 12.66 9.27 -9.09
CA ARG A 187 13.59 10.14 -9.84
C ARG A 187 14.55 10.91 -8.95
N LYS A 188 14.09 11.40 -7.79
CA LYS A 188 14.95 12.09 -6.81
C LYS A 188 16.01 11.15 -6.22
N ARG A 189 15.63 9.91 -5.89
CA ARG A 189 16.57 8.91 -5.35
C ARG A 189 17.71 8.58 -6.33
N VAL A 190 17.43 8.58 -7.63
CA VAL A 190 18.43 8.36 -8.69
C VAL A 190 19.34 9.57 -8.90
N GLN A 191 18.87 10.78 -8.58
CA GLN A 191 19.69 12.01 -8.69
C GLN A 191 20.58 12.24 -7.47
N ASP A 192 20.15 11.79 -6.29
CA ASP A 192 20.82 11.99 -5.01
C ASP A 192 21.75 10.82 -4.61
N GLY A 193 21.82 9.75 -5.40
CA GLY A 193 22.64 8.55 -5.16
C GLY A 193 23.68 8.34 -6.25
#